data_AF-G5LKE9-F1
#
_entry.id   AF-G5LKE9-F1
#
_cell.length_a   1.000
_cell.length_b   1.000
_cell.length_c   1.000
_cell.angle_alpha   90.00
_cell.angle_beta   90.00
_cell.angle_gamma   90.00
#
_symmetry.space_group_name_H-M   'P 1'
#
loop_
_entity.id
_entity.type
_entity.pdbx_description
1 polymer ?
#
loop_
_entity_poly.entity_id
_entity_poly.type
_entity_poly.pdbx_seq_one_letter_code
_entity_poly.pdbx_strand_id
1 'polypeptide(L)'
;MFGLNIESELERFIEDMRDQRDVNNKQNERALAAIFYMAKIPAERHSINISDLTTDEKRELIKAMNHFRAVVSLFPKRLTMPN
;
A
#
# COMPACT_ATOMS: atom_id res chain seq x y z
N MET A 1 16.04 -21.67 2.27
CA MET A 1 15.82 -20.20 2.24
C MET A 1 14.34 -20.02 1.95
N PHE A 2 13.52 -19.70 2.96
CA PHE A 2 12.09 -19.46 2.75
C PHE A 2 11.97 -18.14 1.98
N GLY A 3 11.92 -18.22 0.66
CA GLY A 3 11.56 -17.09 -0.17
C GLY A 3 10.11 -16.77 0.11
N LEU A 4 9.85 -15.78 0.96
CA LEU A 4 8.54 -15.16 1.06
C LEU A 4 8.09 -14.87 -0.36
N ASN A 5 6.96 -15.45 -0.77
CA ASN A 5 6.37 -15.10 -2.05
C ASN A 5 5.86 -13.66 -1.90
N ILE A 6 6.67 -12.71 -2.37
CA ILE A 6 6.37 -11.28 -2.30
C ILE A 6 4.99 -10.98 -2.88
N GLU A 7 4.53 -11.77 -3.85
CA GLU A 7 3.20 -11.62 -4.43
C GLU A 7 2.10 -11.98 -3.44
N SER A 8 2.23 -13.07 -2.67
CA SER A 8 1.20 -13.44 -1.68
C SER A 8 1.13 -12.48 -0.51
N GLU A 9 2.27 -11.92 -0.09
CA GLU A 9 2.29 -10.90 0.96
C GLU A 9 1.67 -9.57 0.48
N LEU A 10 1.92 -9.21 -0.78
CA LEU A 10 1.36 -8.01 -1.40
C LEU A 10 -0.15 -8.15 -1.63
N GLU A 11 -0.59 -9.33 -2.07
CA GLU A 11 -2.01 -9.66 -2.25
C GLU A 11 -2.74 -9.56 -0.91
N ARG A 12 -2.24 -10.24 0.14
CA ARG A 12 -2.80 -10.14 1.49
C ARG A 12 -2.88 -8.69 1.98
N PHE A 13 -1.81 -7.91 1.81
CA PHE A 13 -1.82 -6.50 2.21
C PHE A 13 -2.94 -5.69 1.54
N ILE A 14 -3.18 -5.90 0.25
CA ILE A 14 -4.20 -5.15 -0.48
C ILE A 14 -5.60 -5.64 -0.14
N GLU A 15 -5.79 -6.94 0.10
CA GLU A 15 -7.03 -7.49 0.65
C GLU A 15 -7.36 -6.87 2.01
N ASP A 16 -6.38 -6.83 2.93
CA ASP A 16 -6.53 -6.22 4.26
C ASP A 16 -6.93 -4.73 4.13
N MET A 17 -6.28 -3.99 3.22
CA MET A 17 -6.57 -2.56 2.99
C MET A 17 -7.94 -2.30 2.34
N ARG A 18 -8.49 -3.29 1.63
CA ARG A 18 -9.81 -3.22 0.96
C ARG A 18 -10.92 -3.88 1.79
N ASP A 19 -10.62 -4.43 2.97
CA ASP A 19 -11.64 -5.09 3.80
C ASP A 19 -12.74 -4.11 4.21
N GLN A 20 -13.96 -4.36 3.73
CA GLN A 20 -15.14 -3.53 4.01
C GLN A 20 -15.62 -3.64 5.45
N ARG A 21 -15.16 -4.66 6.19
CA ARG A 21 -15.50 -4.88 7.60
C ARG A 21 -14.60 -4.09 8.54
N ASP A 22 -13.46 -3.58 8.05
CA ASP A 22 -12.58 -2.72 8.84
C ASP A 22 -13.25 -1.35 9.07
N VAL A 23 -13.28 -0.91 10.33
CA VAL A 23 -13.80 0.40 10.73
C VAL A 23 -13.05 1.57 10.06
N ASN A 24 -11.80 1.33 9.63
CA ASN A 24 -10.94 2.28 8.93
C ASN A 24 -10.94 2.07 7.42
N ASN A 25 -11.83 1.23 6.86
CA ASN A 25 -11.86 0.88 5.43
C ASN A 25 -11.68 2.10 4.50
N LYS A 26 -12.43 3.18 4.72
CA LYS A 26 -12.34 4.40 3.88
C LYS A 26 -10.97 5.07 3.95
N GLN A 27 -10.31 5.05 5.10
CA GLN A 27 -8.98 5.59 5.31
C GLN A 27 -7.93 4.66 4.70
N ASN A 28 -8.11 3.35 4.83
CA ASN A 28 -7.26 2.34 4.22
C ASN A 28 -7.31 2.45 2.69
N GLU A 29 -8.50 2.55 2.08
CA GLU A 29 -8.65 2.77 0.63
C GLU A 29 -7.93 4.04 0.15
N ARG A 30 -8.03 5.14 0.91
CA ARG A 30 -7.32 6.39 0.58
C ARG A 30 -5.80 6.24 0.67
N ALA A 31 -5.30 5.56 1.70
CA ALA A 31 -3.88 5.28 1.85
C ALA A 31 -3.37 4.35 0.74
N LEU A 32 -4.15 3.34 0.37
CA LEU A 32 -3.84 2.44 -0.74
C LEU A 32 -3.77 3.21 -2.07
N ALA A 33 -4.74 4.09 -2.35
CA ALA A 33 -4.71 4.95 -3.54
C ALA A 33 -3.48 5.86 -3.57
N ALA A 34 -3.04 6.38 -2.42
CA ALA A 34 -1.82 7.18 -2.33
C ALA A 34 -0.55 6.36 -2.63
N ILE A 35 -0.49 5.11 -2.16
CA ILE A 35 0.61 4.18 -2.46
C ILE A 35 0.63 3.86 -3.96
N PHE A 36 -0.51 3.55 -4.57
CA PHE A 36 -0.59 3.30 -6.01
C PHE A 36 -0.23 4.52 -6.85
N TYR A 37 -0.66 5.71 -6.41
CA TYR A 37 -0.25 6.96 -7.04
C TYR A 37 1.27 7.16 -6.98
N MET A 38 1.89 6.89 -5.83
CA MET A 38 3.36 6.96 -5.68
C MET A 38 4.08 5.94 -6.58
N ALA A 39 3.48 4.77 -6.80
CA ALA A 39 3.94 3.74 -7.74
C ALA A 39 3.66 4.09 -9.22
N LYS A 40 3.06 5.25 -9.50
CA LYS A 40 2.67 5.71 -10.85
C LYS A 40 1.68 4.76 -11.54
N ILE A 41 0.88 4.04 -10.78
CA ILE A 41 -0.19 3.20 -11.31
C ILE A 41 -1.40 4.11 -11.62
N PRO A 42 -1.95 4.10 -12.84
CA PRO A 42 -3.11 4.92 -13.22
C PRO A 42 -4.32 4.66 -12.32
N ALA A 43 -5.09 5.69 -12.00
CA ALA A 43 -6.25 5.60 -11.09
C ALA A 43 -7.33 4.62 -11.60
N GLU A 44 -7.46 4.51 -12.92
CA GLU A 44 -8.35 3.57 -13.59
C GLU A 44 -8.00 2.11 -13.27
N ARG A 45 -6.74 1.86 -12.90
CA ARG A 45 -6.20 0.55 -12.53
C ARG A 45 -6.15 0.33 -11.02
N HIS A 46 -6.57 1.26 -10.17
CA HIS A 46 -6.56 1.07 -8.71
C HIS A 46 -7.58 0.05 -8.21
N SER A 47 -8.51 -0.37 -9.08
CA SER A 47 -9.56 -1.34 -8.77
C SER A 47 -9.21 -2.78 -9.18
N ILE A 48 -8.13 -3.00 -9.93
CA ILE A 48 -7.77 -4.35 -10.43
C ILE A 48 -7.09 -5.18 -9.33
N ASN A 49 -7.04 -6.50 -9.53
CA ASN A 49 -6.38 -7.42 -8.62
C ASN A 49 -4.86 -7.34 -8.78
N ILE A 50 -4.10 -7.70 -7.74
CA ILE A 50 -2.62 -7.80 -7.80
C ILE A 50 -2.16 -8.69 -8.93
N SER A 51 -2.89 -9.78 -9.16
CA SER A 51 -2.63 -10.76 -10.23
C SER A 51 -2.57 -10.10 -11.61
N ASP A 52 -3.30 -8.99 -11.78
CA ASP A 52 -3.47 -8.29 -13.06
C ASP A 52 -2.47 -7.14 -13.24
N LEU A 53 -1.65 -6.87 -12.22
CA LEU A 53 -0.53 -5.94 -12.32
C LEU A 53 0.60 -6.57 -13.13
N THR A 54 1.14 -5.78 -14.05
CA THR A 54 2.34 -6.13 -14.80
C THR A 54 3.55 -6.23 -13.85
N THR A 55 4.59 -6.94 -14.27
CA THR A 55 5.84 -7.06 -13.49
C THR A 55 6.46 -5.71 -13.14
N ASP A 56 6.36 -4.73 -14.04
CA ASP A 56 6.87 -3.38 -13.80
C ASP A 56 6.01 -2.62 -12.79
N GLU A 57 4.67 -2.70 -12.87
CA GLU A 57 3.78 -2.14 -11.86
C GLU A 57 4.04 -2.74 -10.47
N LYS A 58 4.22 -4.06 -10.38
CA LYS A 58 4.59 -4.75 -9.12
C LYS A 58 5.92 -4.23 -8.58
N ARG A 59 6.93 -4.03 -9.43
CA ARG A 59 8.23 -3.49 -9.03
C ARG A 59 8.12 -2.07 -8.50
N GLU A 60 7.38 -1.19 -9.18
CA GLU A 60 7.18 0.19 -8.72
C GLU A 60 6.35 0.25 -7.44
N LEU A 61 5.37 -0.63 -7.27
CA LEU A 61 4.60 -0.77 -6.04
C LEU A 61 5.49 -1.16 -4.85
N ILE A 62 6.37 -2.15 -5.01
CA ILE A 62 7.34 -2.54 -3.98
C ILE A 62 8.26 -1.36 -3.62
N LYS A 63 8.75 -0.62 -4.62
CA LYS A 63 9.56 0.59 -4.37
C LYS A 63 8.79 1.65 -3.60
N ALA A 64 7.55 1.91 -3.98
CA ALA A 64 6.67 2.88 -3.30
C ALA A 64 6.42 2.47 -1.85
N MET A 65 6.09 1.21 -1.58
CA MET A 65 5.88 0.71 -0.21
C MET A 65 7.14 0.81 0.65
N ASN A 66 8.30 0.46 0.09
CA ASN A 66 9.58 0.59 0.80
C ASN A 66 9.92 2.05 1.08
N HIS A 67 9.67 2.95 0.14
CA HIS A 67 9.85 4.38 0.34
C HIS A 67 8.88 4.92 1.40
N PHE A 68 7.60 4.51 1.36
CA PHE A 68 6.60 4.90 2.35
C PHE A 68 6.99 4.42 3.76
N ARG A 69 7.48 3.19 3.90
CA ARG A 69 8.05 2.69 5.16
C ARG A 69 9.20 3.56 5.67
N ALA A 70 10.07 4.03 4.78
CA ALA A 70 11.14 4.95 5.13
C ALA A 70 10.60 6.34 5.52
N VAL A 71 9.53 6.83 4.88
CA VAL A 71 8.89 8.09 5.26
C VAL A 71 8.21 7.99 6.64
N VAL A 72 7.48 6.90 6.90
CA VAL A 72 6.84 6.66 8.20
C VAL A 72 7.86 6.57 9.34
N SER A 73 9.06 6.04 9.08
CA SER A 73 10.11 6.01 10.11
C SER A 73 10.67 7.39 10.47
N LEU A 74 10.46 8.40 9.62
CA LEU A 74 10.83 9.79 9.90
C LEU A 74 9.78 10.54 10.73
N PHE A 75 8.61 9.94 10.98
CA PHE A 75 7.56 10.62 11.74
C PHE A 75 8.02 10.94 13.17
N PRO A 76 7.64 12.12 13.71
CA PRO A 76 7.93 12.45 15.09
C PRO A 76 7.34 11.40 16.04
N LYS A 77 8.11 11.01 17.07
CA LYS A 77 7.67 10.01 18.06
C LYS A 77 6.41 10.43 18.83
N ARG A 78 6.12 11.73 18.90
CA ARG A 78 4.94 12.29 19.55
C ARG A 78 4.38 13.41 18.69
N LEU A 79 3.13 13.27 18.32
CA LEU A 79 2.32 14.31 17.68
C LEU A 79 1.13 14.55 18.60
N THR A 80 1.20 15.62 19.40
CA THR A 80 0.10 16.05 20.26
C THR A 80 -0.17 17.50 19.97
N MET A 81 -1.43 17.84 19.71
CA MET A 81 -1.87 19.23 19.68
C MET A 81 -2.05 19.70 21.14
N PRO A 82 -1.51 20.87 21.52
CA PRO A 82 -1.88 21.49 22.80
C PRO A 82 -3.37 21.87 22.76
N ASN A 83 -4.07 21.67 23.88
CA ASN A 83 -5.47 22.04 24.06
C ASN A 83 -5.70 23.55 23.93
#